data_AF-A0A7V5K7B7-F1
#
_entry.id   AF-A0A7V5K7B7-F1
#
_cell.length_a   1.000
_cell.length_b   1.000
_cell.length_c   1.000
_cell.angle_alpha   90.00
_cell.angle_beta   90.00
_cell.angle_gamma   90.00
#
_symmetry.space_group_name_H-M   'P 1'
#
loop_
_entity.id
_entity.type
_entity.pdbx_description
1 polymer ?
#
loop_
_entity_poly.entity_id
_entity_poly.type
_entity_poly.pdbx_seq_one_letter_code
_entity_poly.pdbx_strand_id
1 'polypeptide(L)' 'MYKVFGILIILSALALFFGSCGSLTVETFYENGVVVTSSPIATEIGLDILKQGGNAFDAAVGVGFALAVS' A
#
# COMPACT_ATOMS: atom_id res chain seq x y z
N MET A 1 -20.96 26.80 39.12
CA MET A 1 -21.44 25.55 38.48
C MET A 1 -21.10 25.49 36.98
N TYR A 2 -21.30 26.55 36.18
CA TYR A 2 -20.96 26.57 34.74
C TYR A 2 -19.47 26.44 34.39
N LYS A 3 -18.55 26.91 35.26
CA LYS A 3 -17.08 26.79 35.04
C LYS A 3 -16.59 25.33 34.98
N VAL A 4 -17.12 24.46 35.85
CA VAL A 4 -16.74 23.02 35.87
C VAL A 4 -17.32 22.28 34.66
N PHE A 5 -18.54 22.65 34.26
CA PHE A 5 -19.19 22.08 33.08
C PHE A 5 -18.44 22.45 31.77
N GLY A 6 -17.95 23.69 31.68
CA GLY A 6 -17.13 24.13 30.54
C GLY A 6 -15.80 23.40 30.40
N ILE A 7 -15.13 23.11 31.52
CA ILE A 7 -13.87 22.33 31.53
C ILE A 7 -14.10 20.90 31.05
N LEU A 8 -15.23 20.28 31.43
CA LEU A 8 -15.58 18.91 31.03
C LEU A 8 -15.80 18.80 29.51
N ILE A 9 -16.46 19.80 28.92
CA ILE A 9 -16.73 19.84 27.47
C ILE A 9 -15.42 19.99 26.68
N ILE A 10 -14.51 20.86 27.15
CA ILE A 10 -13.22 21.07 26.49
C ILE A 10 -12.36 19.80 26.54
N LEU A 11 -12.34 19.10 27.68
CA LEU A 11 -11.62 17.83 27.83
C LEU A 11 -12.19 16.72 26.94
N SER A 12 -13.53 16.64 26.83
CA SER A 12 -14.20 15.70 25.94
C SER A 12 -13.90 15.99 24.46
N ALA A 13 -13.92 17.26 24.05
CA ALA A 13 -13.60 17.67 22.68
C ALA A 13 -12.12 17.40 22.33
N LEU A 14 -11.21 17.61 23.29
CA LEU A 14 -9.79 17.36 23.10
C LEU A 14 -9.48 15.87 22.93
N ALA A 15 -10.12 15.00 23.72
CA ALA A 15 -9.97 13.55 23.62
C ALA A 15 -10.44 13.00 22.26
N LEU A 16 -11.55 13.54 21.72
CA LEU A 16 -12.05 13.16 20.39
C LEU A 16 -11.13 13.63 19.25
N PHE A 17 -10.44 14.77 19.43
CA PHE A 17 -9.52 15.31 18.44
C PHE A 17 -8.22 14.47 18.34
N PHE A 18 -7.72 13.95 19.46
CA PHE A 18 -6.52 13.10 19.47
C PHE A 18 -6.79 11.62 19.16
N GLY A 19 -8.03 11.14 19.33
CA GLY A 19 -8.39 9.73 19.13
C GLY A 19 -8.62 9.28 17.68
N SER A 20 -8.64 10.19 16.70
CA SER A 20 -9.11 9.87 15.34
C SER A 20 -8.04 9.36 14.35
N CYS A 21 -6.79 9.15 14.76
CA CYS A 21 -5.76 8.63 13.85
C CYS A 21 -5.42 7.17 14.17
N GLY A 22 -6.29 6.26 13.74
CA GLY A 22 -5.95 4.85 13.59
C GLY A 22 -5.39 4.63 12.19
N SER A 23 -4.07 4.46 12.06
CA SER A 23 -3.43 4.13 10.78
C SER A 23 -3.84 2.73 10.34
N LEU A 24 -4.48 2.61 9.17
CA LEU A 24 -4.64 1.35 8.44
C LEU A 24 -3.29 0.98 7.82
N THR A 25 -2.43 0.28 8.57
CA THR A 25 -1.19 -0.27 8.02
C THR A 25 -1.50 -1.59 7.32
N VAL A 26 -1.83 -1.54 6.03
CA VAL A 26 -1.78 -2.74 5.18
C VAL A 26 -0.39 -2.79 4.55
N GLU A 27 0.60 -3.22 5.33
CA GLU A 27 1.94 -3.49 4.81
C GLU A 27 2.05 -4.98 4.50
N THR A 28 1.91 -5.33 3.22
CA THR A 28 2.18 -6.71 2.76
C THR A 28 3.62 -6.74 2.27
N PHE A 29 4.48 -7.43 3.00
CA PHE A 29 5.89 -7.59 2.63
C PHE A 29 6.08 -8.84 1.78
N TYR A 30 6.91 -8.73 0.75
CA TYR A 30 7.28 -9.84 -0.12
C TYR A 30 8.80 -10.04 -0.06
N GLU A 31 9.25 -11.23 0.34
CA GLU A 31 10.68 -11.52 0.53
C GLU A 31 11.44 -11.70 -0.79
N ASN A 32 10.75 -12.10 -1.87
CA ASN A 32 11.36 -12.54 -3.12
C ASN A 32 11.10 -11.59 -4.30
N GLY A 33 10.76 -10.32 -4.00
CA GLY A 33 10.39 -9.32 -4.99
C GLY A 33 8.90 -9.30 -5.32
N VAL A 34 8.49 -8.25 -6.02
CA VAL A 34 7.10 -7.99 -6.39
C VAL A 34 7.03 -7.42 -7.81
N VAL A 35 5.99 -7.79 -8.55
CA VAL A 35 5.66 -7.23 -9.86
C VAL A 35 4.21 -6.77 -9.81
N VAL A 36 3.95 -5.54 -10.23
CA VAL A 36 2.62 -4.94 -10.25
C VAL A 36 2.41 -4.25 -11.58
N THR A 37 1.34 -4.61 -12.29
CA THR A 37 0.97 -4.00 -13.57
C THR A 37 -0.56 -3.89 -13.68
N SER A 38 -1.04 -3.12 -14.66
CA SER A 38 -2.48 -3.02 -14.96
C SER A 38 -3.06 -4.25 -15.67
N SER A 39 -2.22 -5.17 -16.14
CA SER A 39 -2.61 -6.36 -16.91
C SER A 39 -2.22 -7.63 -16.16
N PRO A 40 -3.17 -8.53 -15.83
CA PRO A 40 -2.85 -9.76 -15.11
C PRO A 40 -1.77 -10.60 -15.80
N ILE A 41 -1.82 -10.71 -17.14
CA ILE A 41 -0.85 -11.48 -17.91
C ILE A 41 0.54 -10.83 -17.91
N ALA A 42 0.63 -9.50 -17.95
CA ALA A 42 1.93 -8.83 -17.87
C ALA A 42 2.57 -9.01 -16.49
N THR A 43 1.76 -9.00 -15.42
CA THR A 43 2.23 -9.31 -14.06
C THR A 43 2.75 -10.75 -13.97
N GLU A 44 2.04 -11.72 -14.55
CA GLU A 44 2.46 -13.12 -14.58
C GLU A 44 3.78 -13.32 -15.33
N ILE A 45 3.92 -12.70 -16.52
CA ILE A 45 5.16 -12.75 -17.31
C ILE A 45 6.34 -12.16 -16.52
N GLY A 46 6.17 -10.99 -15.90
CA GLY A 46 7.22 -10.39 -15.09
C GLY A 46 7.60 -11.24 -13.87
N LEU A 47 6.60 -11.87 -13.22
CA LEU A 47 6.83 -12.78 -12.10
C LEU A 47 7.59 -14.03 -12.54
N ASP A 48 7.28 -14.59 -13.71
CA ASP A 48 7.96 -15.76 -14.25
C ASP A 48 9.42 -15.46 -14.62
N ILE A 49 9.72 -14.25 -15.10
CA ILE A 49 11.10 -13.82 -15.35
C ILE A 49 11.90 -13.76 -14.04
N LEU A 50 11.33 -13.19 -12.97
CA LEU A 50 11.98 -13.17 -11.65
C LEU A 50 12.20 -14.59 -11.11
N LYS A 51 11.20 -15.47 -11.23
CA LYS A 51 11.31 -16.88 -10.81
C LYS A 51 12.38 -17.66 -11.60
N GLN A 52 12.63 -17.29 -12.85
CA GLN A 52 13.67 -17.89 -13.69
C GLN A 52 15.09 -17.34 -13.38
N GLY A 53 15.22 -16.43 -12.42
CA GLY A 53 16.49 -15.84 -12.02
C GLY A 53 16.86 -14.57 -12.78
N GLY A 54 15.93 -14.01 -13.56
CA GLY A 54 16.09 -12.67 -14.15
C GLY A 54 16.04 -11.58 -13.08
N ASN A 55 16.66 -10.43 -13.38
CA ASN A 55 16.66 -9.29 -12.47
C ASN A 55 15.43 -8.39 -12.70
N ALA A 56 15.33 -7.30 -11.93
CA ALA A 56 14.22 -6.35 -12.04
C ALA A 56 14.15 -5.64 -13.41
N PHE A 57 15.27 -5.43 -14.10
CA PHE A 57 15.30 -4.87 -15.45
C PHE A 57 14.78 -5.87 -16.49
N ASP A 58 15.19 -7.14 -16.40
CA ASP A 58 14.70 -8.19 -17.29
C ASP A 58 13.17 -8.31 -17.18
N ALA A 59 12.67 -8.33 -15.94
CA ALA A 59 11.23 -8.36 -15.66
C ALA A 59 10.51 -7.12 -16.21
N ALA A 60 11.07 -5.92 -16.04
CA ALA A 60 10.49 -4.68 -16.56
C ALA A 60 10.41 -4.66 -18.09
N VAL A 61 11.42 -5.18 -18.79
CA VAL A 61 11.42 -5.28 -20.26
C VAL A 61 10.34 -6.26 -20.73
N GLY A 62 10.25 -7.46 -20.12
CA GLY A 62 9.21 -8.44 -20.43
C GLY A 62 7.80 -7.92 -20.16
N VAL A 63 7.60 -7.27 -19.02
CA VAL A 63 6.35 -6.55 -18.68
C VAL A 63 6.01 -5.50 -19.75
N GLY A 64 6.99 -4.70 -20.17
CA GLY A 64 6.78 -3.67 -21.19
C GLY A 64 6.29 -4.24 -22.53
N PHE A 65 6.87 -5.35 -22.98
CA PHE A 65 6.39 -6.05 -24.17
C PHE A 65 5.01 -6.66 -23.99
N ALA A 66 4.74 -7.27 -22.84
CA ALA A 66 3.43 -7.83 -22.53
C ALA A 66 2.33 -6.75 -22.51
N LEU A 67 2.60 -5.60 -21.91
CA LEU A 67 1.67 -4.46 -21.89
C LEU A 67 1.44 -3.85 -23.27
N ALA A 68 2.42 -3.91 -24.18
CA ALA A 68 2.25 -3.40 -25.54
C ALA A 68 1.27 -4.24 -26.39
N VAL A 69 0.99 -5.49 -25.98
CA VAL A 69 0.11 -6.42 -26.70
C VAL A 69 -1.19 -6.73 -25.97
N SER A 70 -1.31 -6.37 -24.68
CA SER A 70 -2.48 -6.69 -23.83
C SER A 70 -3.35 -5.49 -23.45
#